data_AF-A0A5D0N6C0-F1
#
_entry.id   AF-A0A5D0N6C0-F1
#
_cell.length_a   1.000
_cell.length_b   1.000
_cell.length_c   1.000
_cell.angle_alpha   90.00
_cell.angle_beta   90.00
_cell.angle_gamma   90.00
#
_symmetry.space_group_name_H-M   'P 1'
#
loop_
_entity.id
_entity.type
_entity.pdbx_description
1 polymer ?
#
loop_
_entity_poly.entity_id
_entity_poly.type
_entity_poly.pdbx_seq_one_letter_code
_entity_poly.pdbx_strand_id
1 'polypeptide(L)'
;MAEINHFEYGWITPALSYALSVLGSALGLVCAGRLRTATGAGQRAWWGLLAAWALGGTAIWAMHFMAMLGFAVAGTRIRYDVPLTAASTAIAVAAVGLGLAIVGTRRLSAVRLIAGGLFTGAGVAAAHYTGMAAMRLDGTLGYDRARVALSVGVAVVAATVALWLSMTVRRGLAIAASALVMGVAVNGVHFTGMSALSVHPHESRGDLAGAEASSLLVPIILAVVFGVVGLVYALLAAPTDDDRAGAAYLDSRRDGLPEAAAAEPAPDPVGLRARSTLGQPGTPFPSRRDAGRR
;
A
#
# COMPACT_ATOMS: atom_id res chain seq x y z
N MET A 1 14.47 -38.43 1.52
CA MET A 1 14.39 -36.96 1.60
C MET A 1 14.62 -36.43 0.19
N ALA A 2 13.66 -35.70 -0.36
CA ALA A 2 13.89 -35.02 -1.64
C ALA A 2 14.82 -33.82 -1.40
N GLU A 3 15.80 -33.59 -2.28
CA GLU A 3 16.62 -32.39 -2.26
C GLU A 3 15.73 -31.17 -2.52
N ILE A 4 15.76 -30.23 -1.55
CA ILE A 4 15.08 -28.96 -1.64
C ILE A 4 15.99 -28.00 -2.41
N ASN A 5 15.64 -27.70 -3.66
CA ASN A 5 16.37 -26.72 -4.46
C ASN A 5 15.65 -25.37 -4.42
N HIS A 6 16.19 -24.44 -3.64
CA HIS A 6 15.78 -23.02 -3.64
C HIS A 6 16.21 -22.26 -4.93
N PHE A 7 16.83 -22.97 -5.88
CA PHE A 7 17.54 -22.42 -7.03
C PHE A 7 17.09 -23.06 -8.34
N GLU A 8 15.85 -23.55 -8.46
CA GLU A 8 15.40 -24.17 -9.72
C GLU A 8 15.53 -23.21 -10.93
N TYR A 9 15.38 -21.89 -10.69
CA TYR A 9 15.65 -20.81 -11.65
C TYR A 9 16.95 -20.02 -11.35
N GLY A 10 17.86 -20.59 -10.56
CA GLY A 10 19.09 -19.94 -10.08
C GLY A 10 18.85 -18.84 -9.03
N TRP A 11 19.79 -17.89 -8.93
CA TRP A 11 19.76 -16.78 -7.96
C TRP A 11 18.68 -15.72 -8.25
N ILE A 12 17.97 -15.84 -9.37
CA ILE A 12 17.00 -14.83 -9.83
C ILE A 12 15.82 -14.73 -8.87
N THR A 13 15.25 -15.85 -8.43
CA THR A 13 14.06 -15.81 -7.57
C THR A 13 14.35 -15.25 -6.17
N PRO A 14 15.42 -15.67 -5.47
CA PRO A 14 15.80 -15.04 -4.20
C PRO A 14 16.20 -13.56 -4.34
N ALA A 15 16.85 -13.19 -5.44
CA ALA A 15 17.19 -11.79 -5.71
C ALA A 15 15.93 -10.94 -5.94
N LEU A 16 14.95 -11.46 -6.70
CA LEU A 16 13.69 -10.78 -6.96
C LEU A 16 12.83 -10.69 -5.70
N SER A 17 12.76 -11.75 -4.89
CA SER A 17 12.06 -11.73 -3.60
C SER A 17 12.68 -10.68 -2.68
N TYR A 18 14.02 -10.64 -2.59
CA TYR A 18 14.71 -9.60 -1.85
C TYR A 18 14.40 -8.19 -2.39
N ALA A 19 14.47 -7.98 -3.71
CA ALA A 19 14.15 -6.69 -4.32
C ALA A 19 12.70 -6.24 -4.02
N LEU A 20 11.72 -7.14 -4.07
CA LEU A 20 10.33 -6.87 -3.70
C LEU A 20 10.20 -6.47 -2.22
N SER A 21 10.91 -7.16 -1.33
CA SER A 21 10.92 -6.81 0.10
C SER A 21 11.53 -5.43 0.36
N VAL A 22 12.60 -5.07 -0.33
CA VAL A 22 13.26 -3.76 -0.21
C VAL A 22 12.36 -2.68 -0.78
N LEU A 23 11.77 -2.88 -1.96
CA LEU A 23 10.87 -1.93 -2.60
C LEU A 23 9.63 -1.66 -1.75
N GLY A 24 8.95 -2.71 -1.29
CA GLY A 24 7.80 -2.59 -0.40
C GLY A 24 8.15 -1.93 0.93
N SER A 25 9.33 -2.23 1.49
CA SER A 25 9.82 -1.59 2.71
C SER A 25 10.11 -0.10 2.50
N ALA A 26 10.73 0.28 1.39
CA ALA A 26 11.02 1.68 1.07
C ALA A 26 9.72 2.49 0.90
N LEU A 27 8.78 1.99 0.08
CA LEU A 27 7.48 2.62 -0.12
C LEU A 27 6.70 2.69 1.20
N GLY A 28 6.72 1.61 1.98
CA GLY A 28 6.09 1.52 3.29
C GLY A 28 6.63 2.55 4.28
N LEU A 29 7.95 2.72 4.37
CA LEU A 29 8.58 3.73 5.23
C LEU A 29 8.24 5.16 4.80
N VAL A 30 8.16 5.44 3.49
CA VAL A 30 7.73 6.75 2.97
C VAL A 30 6.26 7.00 3.32
N CYS A 31 5.37 6.04 3.09
CA CYS A 31 3.94 6.14 3.46
C CYS A 31 3.76 6.29 4.98
N ALA A 32 4.53 5.55 5.79
CA ALA A 32 4.54 5.68 7.24
C ALA A 32 5.04 7.07 7.68
N GLY A 33 6.00 7.65 6.94
CA GLY A 33 6.42 9.04 7.10
C GLY A 33 5.26 10.01 6.94
N ARG A 34 4.50 9.89 5.84
CA ARG A 34 3.33 10.72 5.54
C ARG A 34 2.18 10.50 6.54
N LEU A 35 1.99 9.27 7.01
CA LEU A 35 1.03 8.93 8.07
C LEU A 35 1.30 9.74 9.36
N ARG A 36 2.57 9.94 9.71
CA ARG A 36 2.95 10.68 10.94
C ARG A 36 2.77 12.19 10.82
N THR A 37 2.89 12.74 9.61
CA THR A 37 2.75 14.18 9.35
C THR A 37 1.32 14.58 8.98
N ALA A 38 0.45 13.60 8.71
CA ALA A 38 -0.93 13.85 8.34
C ALA A 38 -1.73 14.48 9.50
N THR A 39 -2.42 15.58 9.21
CA THR A 39 -3.17 16.38 10.18
C THR A 39 -4.61 15.89 10.35
N GLY A 40 -5.24 15.42 9.26
CA GLY A 40 -6.62 14.93 9.24
C GLY A 40 -6.74 13.42 9.45
N ALA A 41 -7.83 12.99 10.08
CA ALA A 41 -8.13 11.57 10.31
C ALA A 41 -8.22 10.76 9.00
N GLY A 42 -8.87 11.32 7.96
CA GLY A 42 -8.95 10.68 6.65
C GLY A 42 -7.60 10.52 5.96
N GLN A 43 -6.74 11.54 6.04
CA GLN A 43 -5.39 11.49 5.48
C GLN A 43 -4.50 10.47 6.23
N ARG A 44 -4.65 10.38 7.55
CA ARG A 44 -3.97 9.35 8.37
C ARG A 44 -4.44 7.95 7.98
N ALA A 45 -5.75 7.73 7.85
CA ALA A 45 -6.28 6.45 7.41
C ALA A 45 -5.76 6.06 6.02
N TRP A 46 -5.78 7.01 5.07
CA TRP A 46 -5.27 6.80 3.71
C TRP A 46 -3.79 6.37 3.68
N TRP A 47 -2.90 7.14 4.32
CA TRP A 47 -1.47 6.80 4.37
C TRP A 47 -1.20 5.53 5.17
N GLY A 48 -2.00 5.24 6.19
CA GLY A 48 -1.93 3.98 6.94
C GLY A 48 -2.27 2.77 6.09
N LEU A 49 -3.33 2.86 5.28
CA LEU A 49 -3.70 1.81 4.33
C LEU A 49 -2.62 1.59 3.26
N LEU A 50 -2.08 2.66 2.69
CA LEU A 50 -0.98 2.56 1.72
C LEU A 50 0.29 1.96 2.33
N ALA A 51 0.65 2.36 3.56
CA ALA A 51 1.79 1.79 4.27
C ALA A 51 1.57 0.30 4.59
N ALA A 52 0.36 -0.07 5.00
CA ALA A 52 -0.01 -1.46 5.26
C ALA A 52 0.05 -2.33 3.98
N TRP A 53 -0.41 -1.79 2.85
CA TRP A 53 -0.31 -2.47 1.56
C TRP A 53 1.14 -2.62 1.09
N ALA A 54 1.95 -1.55 1.18
CA ALA A 54 3.35 -1.58 0.80
C ALA A 54 4.18 -2.57 1.62
N LEU A 55 4.00 -2.58 2.96
CA LEU A 55 4.72 -3.48 3.85
C LEU A 55 4.13 -4.90 3.84
N GLY A 56 2.83 -5.05 4.08
CA GLY A 56 2.17 -6.36 4.19
C GLY A 56 1.98 -7.04 2.83
N GLY A 57 1.47 -6.31 1.84
CA GLY A 57 1.16 -6.83 0.51
C GLY A 57 2.41 -7.00 -0.35
N THR A 58 3.21 -5.94 -0.50
CA THR A 58 4.41 -6.00 -1.35
C THR A 58 5.61 -6.58 -0.62
N ALA A 59 6.00 -6.03 0.54
CA ALA A 59 7.26 -6.41 1.16
C ALA A 59 7.24 -7.83 1.75
N ILE A 60 6.11 -8.24 2.34
CA ILE A 60 5.95 -9.53 3.01
C ILE A 60 5.31 -10.55 2.07
N TRP A 61 4.07 -10.33 1.64
CA TRP A 61 3.31 -11.35 0.89
C TRP A 61 3.87 -11.60 -0.51
N ALA A 62 4.11 -10.56 -1.31
CA ALA A 62 4.63 -10.74 -2.67
C ALA A 62 6.05 -11.33 -2.66
N MET A 63 6.89 -10.90 -1.71
CA MET A 63 8.20 -11.53 -1.49
C MET A 63 8.04 -13.03 -1.18
N HIS A 64 7.21 -13.36 -0.20
CA HIS A 64 6.98 -14.73 0.24
C HIS A 64 6.50 -15.63 -0.91
N PHE A 65 5.51 -15.16 -1.67
CA PHE A 65 4.97 -15.92 -2.79
C PHE A 65 5.97 -16.04 -3.94
N MET A 66 6.73 -14.99 -4.23
CA MET A 66 7.77 -15.05 -5.26
C MET A 66 8.86 -16.06 -4.87
N ALA A 67 9.30 -16.06 -3.61
CA ALA A 67 10.25 -17.03 -3.11
C ALA A 67 9.72 -18.48 -3.18
N MET A 68 8.42 -18.68 -2.90
CA MET A 68 7.75 -19.97 -3.04
C MET A 68 7.57 -20.43 -4.48
N LEU A 69 7.35 -19.53 -5.44
CA LEU A 69 7.27 -19.89 -6.86
C LEU A 69 8.62 -20.35 -7.42
N GLY A 70 9.73 -19.82 -6.90
CA GLY A 70 11.07 -20.32 -7.24
C GLY A 70 11.49 -21.57 -6.46
N PHE A 71 10.66 -21.98 -5.49
CA PHE A 71 10.83 -23.24 -4.80
C PHE A 71 10.21 -24.35 -5.63
N ALA A 72 11.03 -25.32 -6.00
CA ALA A 72 10.54 -26.53 -6.62
C ALA A 72 11.18 -27.76 -6.01
N VAL A 73 10.35 -28.79 -5.97
CA VAL A 73 10.73 -30.11 -5.49
C VAL A 73 10.78 -31.00 -6.71
N ALA A 74 11.98 -31.46 -7.04
CA ALA A 74 12.24 -32.31 -8.18
C ALA A 74 11.24 -33.49 -8.22
N GLY A 75 10.51 -33.61 -9.34
CA GLY A 75 9.57 -34.70 -9.57
C GLY A 75 8.14 -34.51 -9.05
N THR A 76 7.79 -33.35 -8.46
CA THR A 76 6.42 -33.07 -7.98
C THR A 76 5.82 -31.80 -8.60
N ARG A 77 4.51 -31.84 -8.89
CA ARG A 77 3.76 -30.66 -9.35
C ARG A 77 3.23 -29.92 -8.13
N ILE A 78 3.62 -28.64 -7.97
CA ILE A 78 3.08 -27.77 -6.92
C ILE A 78 1.91 -26.99 -7.50
N ARG A 79 0.75 -27.14 -6.88
CA ARG A 79 -0.45 -26.33 -7.13
C ARG A 79 -0.75 -25.46 -5.93
N TYR A 80 -1.54 -24.42 -6.16
CA TYR A 80 -1.86 -23.42 -5.16
C TYR A 80 -3.38 -23.24 -5.02
N ASP A 81 -3.82 -23.19 -3.77
CA ASP A 81 -5.18 -22.84 -3.40
C ASP A 81 -5.34 -21.30 -3.42
N VAL A 82 -6.09 -20.80 -4.40
CA VAL A 82 -6.26 -19.36 -4.65
C VAL A 82 -6.94 -18.64 -3.47
N PRO A 83 -8.04 -19.16 -2.88
CA PRO A 83 -8.62 -18.60 -1.66
C PRO A 83 -7.63 -18.46 -0.50
N LEU A 84 -6.84 -19.49 -0.19
CA LEU A 84 -5.86 -19.42 0.90
C LEU A 84 -4.73 -18.44 0.59
N THR A 85 -4.32 -18.36 -0.67
CA THR A 85 -3.31 -17.39 -1.14
C THR A 85 -3.80 -15.95 -0.91
N ALA A 86 -5.06 -15.66 -1.25
CA ALA A 86 -5.69 -14.36 -1.01
C ALA A 86 -5.87 -14.07 0.50
N ALA A 87 -6.23 -15.09 1.29
CA ALA A 87 -6.35 -14.97 2.73
C ALA A 87 -5.00 -14.62 3.38
N SER A 88 -3.89 -15.22 2.92
CA SER A 88 -2.54 -14.90 3.39
C SER A 88 -2.20 -13.41 3.18
N THR A 89 -2.52 -12.85 2.00
CA THR A 89 -2.32 -11.41 1.74
C THR A 89 -3.14 -10.55 2.69
N ALA A 90 -4.42 -10.89 2.87
CA ALA A 90 -5.33 -10.14 3.74
C ALA A 90 -4.84 -10.13 5.19
N ILE A 91 -4.36 -11.28 5.70
CA ILE A 91 -3.78 -11.41 7.04
C ILE A 91 -2.53 -10.54 7.16
N ALA A 92 -1.61 -10.60 6.18
CA ALA A 92 -0.38 -9.82 6.20
C ALA A 92 -0.65 -8.30 6.23
N VAL A 93 -1.53 -7.81 5.34
CA VAL A 93 -1.90 -6.38 5.26
C VAL A 93 -2.61 -5.94 6.54
N ALA A 94 -3.55 -6.73 7.05
CA ALA A 94 -4.26 -6.41 8.29
C ALA A 94 -3.33 -6.38 9.50
N ALA A 95 -2.44 -7.37 9.65
CA ALA A 95 -1.49 -7.46 10.76
C ALA A 95 -0.53 -6.27 10.81
N VAL A 96 -0.02 -5.84 9.64
CA VAL A 96 0.85 -4.67 9.56
C VAL A 96 0.06 -3.37 9.76
N GLY A 97 -1.13 -3.25 9.17
CA GLY A 97 -1.99 -2.09 9.35
C GLY A 97 -2.38 -1.85 10.81
N LEU A 98 -2.76 -2.91 11.53
CA LEU A 98 -3.03 -2.83 12.96
C LEU A 98 -1.77 -2.48 13.76
N GLY A 99 -0.62 -3.05 13.42
CA GLY A 99 0.66 -2.68 14.05
C GLY A 99 0.98 -1.20 13.91
N LEU A 100 0.86 -0.67 12.68
CA LEU A 100 1.06 0.75 12.40
C LEU A 100 0.04 1.62 13.13
N ALA A 101 -1.22 1.19 13.25
CA ALA A 101 -2.25 1.91 14.01
C ALA A 101 -1.93 1.94 15.51
N ILE A 102 -1.50 0.82 16.09
CA ILE A 102 -1.10 0.72 17.51
C ILE A 102 0.02 1.71 17.82
N VAL A 103 1.04 1.76 16.97
CA VAL A 103 2.23 2.58 17.19
C VAL A 103 2.02 4.04 16.77
N GLY A 104 1.17 4.30 15.77
CA GLY A 104 0.94 5.63 15.17
C GLY A 104 -0.10 6.52 15.87
N THR A 105 -0.84 6.02 16.86
CA THR A 105 -1.94 6.78 17.52
C THR A 105 -1.48 7.85 18.51
N ARG A 106 -0.32 7.69 19.18
CA ARG A 106 0.24 8.69 20.12
C ARG A 106 1.78 8.65 20.11
N ARG A 107 2.44 9.34 21.05
CA ARG A 107 3.90 9.27 21.24
C ARG A 107 4.36 7.81 21.34
N LEU A 108 5.44 7.50 20.64
CA LEU A 108 6.07 6.18 20.65
C LEU A 108 6.45 5.80 22.08
N SER A 109 5.93 4.67 22.57
CA SER A 109 6.33 4.09 23.86
C SER A 109 6.82 2.67 23.66
N ALA A 110 7.77 2.23 24.49
CA ALA A 110 8.33 0.88 24.42
C ALA A 110 7.23 -0.20 24.52
N VAL A 111 6.26 0.00 25.40
CA VAL A 111 5.12 -0.93 25.58
C VAL A 111 4.30 -1.09 24.29
N ARG A 112 3.99 0.02 23.60
CA ARG A 112 3.23 -0.03 22.35
C ARG A 112 4.03 -0.65 21.22
N LEU A 113 5.33 -0.40 21.19
CA LEU A 113 6.22 -1.00 20.21
C LEU A 113 6.30 -2.51 20.39
N ILE A 114 6.44 -2.99 21.63
CA ILE A 114 6.45 -4.43 21.95
C ILE A 114 5.09 -5.06 21.64
N ALA A 115 3.98 -4.43 22.06
CA ALA A 115 2.64 -4.95 21.78
C ALA A 115 2.33 -5.00 20.27
N GLY A 116 2.68 -3.93 19.54
CA GLY A 116 2.55 -3.87 18.09
C GLY A 116 3.44 -4.89 17.39
N GLY A 117 4.69 -5.04 17.84
CA GLY A 117 5.64 -6.02 17.32
C GLY A 117 5.20 -7.46 17.54
N LEU A 118 4.66 -7.78 18.71
CA LEU A 118 4.10 -9.10 19.01
C LEU A 118 2.89 -9.40 18.13
N PHE A 119 1.96 -8.45 18.01
CA PHE A 119 0.75 -8.62 17.20
C PHE A 119 1.09 -8.75 15.71
N THR A 120 1.89 -7.83 15.17
CA THR A 120 2.29 -7.86 13.76
C THR A 120 3.17 -9.06 13.47
N GLY A 121 4.10 -9.44 14.35
CA GLY A 121 4.93 -10.62 14.18
C GLY A 121 4.13 -11.93 14.15
N ALA A 122 3.19 -12.08 15.09
CA ALA A 122 2.26 -13.22 15.10
C ALA A 122 1.39 -13.26 13.82
N GLY A 123 0.90 -12.11 13.37
CA GLY A 123 0.14 -12.00 12.12
C GLY A 123 0.97 -12.30 10.86
N VAL A 124 2.23 -11.88 10.81
CA VAL A 124 3.16 -12.21 9.72
C VAL A 124 3.47 -13.70 9.70
N ALA A 125 3.68 -14.31 10.87
CA ALA A 125 3.84 -15.76 10.96
C ALA A 125 2.57 -16.49 10.51
N ALA A 126 1.39 -16.03 10.93
CA ALA A 126 0.12 -16.59 10.49
C ALA A 126 -0.03 -16.48 8.97
N ALA A 127 0.22 -15.31 8.38
CA ALA A 127 0.19 -15.12 6.93
C ALA A 127 1.17 -16.05 6.19
N HIS A 128 2.39 -16.21 6.72
CA HIS A 128 3.41 -17.10 6.17
C HIS A 128 2.93 -18.57 6.17
N TYR A 129 2.46 -19.08 7.31
CA TYR A 129 1.98 -20.47 7.39
C TYR A 129 0.66 -20.70 6.65
N THR A 130 -0.21 -19.70 6.55
CA THR A 130 -1.40 -19.76 5.66
C THR A 130 -0.97 -19.82 4.19
N GLY A 131 0.06 -19.08 3.79
CA GLY A 131 0.64 -19.15 2.44
C GLY A 131 1.23 -20.53 2.15
N MET A 132 1.97 -21.09 3.10
CA MET A 132 2.50 -22.46 3.01
C MET A 132 1.38 -23.51 2.95
N ALA A 133 0.31 -23.34 3.72
CA ALA A 133 -0.86 -24.22 3.67
C ALA A 133 -1.64 -24.13 2.34
N ALA A 134 -1.46 -23.05 1.56
CA ALA A 134 -2.02 -22.95 0.23
C ALA A 134 -1.30 -23.84 -0.80
N MET A 135 -0.06 -24.29 -0.51
CA MET A 135 0.65 -25.24 -1.35
C MET A 135 -0.02 -26.61 -1.31
N ARG A 136 -0.31 -27.16 -2.48
CA ARG A 136 -0.76 -28.54 -2.67
C ARG A 136 0.27 -29.28 -3.51
N LEU A 137 0.81 -30.36 -2.97
CA LEU A 137 1.76 -31.23 -3.64
C LEU A 137 1.44 -32.69 -3.34
N ASP A 138 1.86 -33.61 -4.21
CA ASP A 138 1.68 -35.07 -4.05
C ASP A 138 2.61 -35.63 -2.96
N GLY A 139 2.33 -35.29 -1.70
CA GLY A 139 3.20 -35.60 -0.56
C GLY A 139 2.71 -34.97 0.75
N THR A 140 3.32 -35.39 1.86
CA THR A 140 3.00 -34.82 3.18
C THR A 140 4.05 -33.79 3.59
N LEU A 141 3.58 -32.65 4.08
CA LEU A 141 4.39 -31.59 4.67
C LEU A 141 4.50 -31.81 6.19
N GLY A 142 5.69 -32.18 6.65
CA GLY A 142 6.03 -32.23 8.07
C GLY A 142 6.63 -30.89 8.54
N TYR A 143 6.31 -30.49 9.77
CA TYR A 143 6.83 -29.28 10.39
C TYR A 143 7.55 -29.62 11.70
N ASP A 144 8.79 -29.16 11.84
CA ASP A 144 9.48 -29.17 13.13
C ASP A 144 8.95 -28.03 14.02
N ARG A 145 8.29 -28.39 15.13
CA ARG A 145 7.68 -27.43 16.05
C ARG A 145 8.69 -26.45 16.65
N ALA A 146 9.93 -26.86 16.89
CA ALA A 146 10.96 -26.00 17.44
C ALA A 146 11.42 -24.96 16.42
N ARG A 147 11.58 -25.35 15.15
CA ARG A 147 11.93 -24.42 14.06
C ARG A 147 10.78 -23.48 13.71
N VAL A 148 9.54 -23.95 13.81
CA VAL A 148 8.35 -23.08 13.70
C VAL A 148 8.35 -22.02 14.81
N ALA A 149 8.56 -22.42 16.07
CA ALA A 149 8.62 -21.48 17.18
C ALA A 149 9.77 -20.46 17.01
N LEU A 150 10.94 -20.90 16.51
CA LEU A 150 12.06 -20.03 16.18
C LEU A 150 11.67 -19.01 15.09
N SER A 151 11.06 -19.47 14.01
CA SER A 151 10.58 -18.59 12.92
C SER A 151 9.60 -17.53 13.42
N VAL A 152 8.65 -17.91 14.29
CA VAL A 152 7.72 -16.96 14.93
C VAL A 152 8.48 -15.94 15.77
N GLY A 153 9.48 -16.36 16.54
CA GLY A 153 10.33 -15.45 17.32
C GLY A 153 11.07 -14.45 16.43
N VAL A 154 11.67 -14.91 15.34
CA VAL A 154 12.33 -14.04 14.35
C VAL A 154 11.33 -13.08 13.71
N ALA A 155 10.11 -13.53 13.40
CA ALA A 155 9.04 -12.69 12.85
C ALA A 155 8.65 -11.56 13.82
N VAL A 156 8.54 -11.85 15.12
CA VAL A 156 8.24 -10.83 16.15
C VAL A 156 9.37 -9.81 16.25
N VAL A 157 10.62 -10.24 16.26
CA VAL A 157 11.77 -9.32 16.30
C VAL A 157 11.80 -8.45 15.04
N ALA A 158 11.68 -9.07 13.85
CA ALA A 158 11.67 -8.36 12.57
C ALA A 158 10.51 -7.34 12.49
N ALA A 159 9.31 -7.73 12.91
CA ALA A 159 8.14 -6.84 12.94
C ALA A 159 8.35 -5.67 13.93
N THR A 160 8.93 -5.93 15.10
CA THR A 160 9.24 -4.89 16.09
C THR A 160 10.23 -3.87 15.52
N VAL A 161 11.31 -4.34 14.88
CA VAL A 161 12.30 -3.48 14.22
C VAL A 161 11.68 -2.69 13.07
N ALA A 162 10.86 -3.33 12.24
CA ALA A 162 10.17 -2.68 11.13
C ALA A 162 9.24 -1.55 11.61
N LEU A 163 8.46 -1.79 12.67
CA LEU A 163 7.58 -0.77 13.27
C LEU A 163 8.41 0.37 13.89
N TRP A 164 9.51 0.06 14.56
CA TRP A 164 10.41 1.07 15.12
C TRP A 164 11.03 1.96 14.05
N LEU A 165 11.54 1.38 12.96
CA LEU A 165 12.07 2.11 11.82
C LEU A 165 10.99 2.97 11.15
N SER A 166 9.78 2.42 11.01
CA SER A 166 8.60 3.12 10.48
C SER A 166 8.16 4.32 11.33
N MET A 167 8.68 4.50 12.54
CA MET A 167 8.39 5.65 13.39
C MET A 167 9.57 6.61 13.57
N THR A 168 10.79 6.10 13.42
CA THR A 168 12.02 6.86 13.73
C THR A 168 12.64 7.47 12.48
N VAL A 169 12.56 6.78 11.34
CA VAL A 169 13.28 7.15 10.12
C VAL A 169 12.55 8.27 9.36
N ARG A 170 13.31 9.29 8.94
CA ARG A 170 12.79 10.47 8.21
C ARG A 170 13.59 10.88 6.97
N ARG A 171 14.90 10.60 6.94
CA ARG A 171 15.80 11.04 5.86
C ARG A 171 15.87 10.01 4.75
N GLY A 172 15.94 10.44 3.48
CA GLY A 172 15.96 9.55 2.31
C GLY A 172 17.02 8.45 2.36
N LEU A 173 18.27 8.79 2.69
CA LEU A 173 19.34 7.78 2.84
C LEU A 173 19.06 6.80 3.98
N ALA A 174 18.50 7.27 5.09
CA ALA A 174 18.12 6.40 6.20
C ALA A 174 16.93 5.50 5.84
N ILE A 175 16.00 5.95 4.99
CA ILE A 175 14.92 5.13 4.43
C ILE A 175 15.50 4.03 3.56
N ALA A 176 16.42 4.36 2.65
CA ALA A 176 17.07 3.38 1.78
C ALA A 176 17.83 2.31 2.60
N ALA A 177 18.65 2.72 3.56
CA ALA A 177 19.37 1.80 4.44
C ALA A 177 18.42 0.92 5.28
N SER A 178 17.36 1.52 5.82
CA SER A 178 16.34 0.78 6.60
C SER A 178 15.58 -0.21 5.74
N ALA A 179 15.26 0.13 4.50
CA ALA A 179 14.58 -0.76 3.57
C ALA A 179 15.43 -1.99 3.21
N LEU A 180 16.75 -1.84 3.07
CA LEU A 180 17.67 -2.96 2.88
C LEU A 180 17.69 -3.88 4.10
N VAL A 181 17.83 -3.33 5.31
CA VAL A 181 17.81 -4.10 6.55
C VAL A 181 16.47 -4.81 6.74
N MET A 182 15.36 -4.14 6.47
CA MET A 182 14.03 -4.74 6.51
C MET A 182 13.91 -5.86 5.48
N GLY A 183 14.42 -5.68 4.26
CA GLY A 183 14.44 -6.72 3.24
C GLY A 183 15.15 -8.00 3.73
N VAL A 184 16.32 -7.85 4.38
CA VAL A 184 17.06 -8.97 4.97
C VAL A 184 16.22 -9.63 6.06
N ALA A 185 15.60 -8.85 6.94
CA ALA A 185 14.78 -9.36 8.03
C ALA A 185 13.56 -10.15 7.52
N VAL A 186 12.82 -9.62 6.54
CA VAL A 186 11.64 -10.30 5.98
C VAL A 186 12.04 -11.59 5.25
N ASN A 187 13.12 -11.57 4.45
CA ASN A 187 13.64 -12.79 3.83
C ASN A 187 14.12 -13.79 4.88
N GLY A 188 14.76 -13.32 5.95
CA GLY A 188 15.18 -14.15 7.09
C GLY A 188 14.01 -14.90 7.73
N VAL A 189 12.86 -14.24 7.96
CA VAL A 189 11.64 -14.90 8.45
C VAL A 189 11.21 -16.00 7.48
N HIS A 190 11.16 -15.71 6.18
CA HIS A 190 10.73 -16.68 5.16
C HIS A 190 11.64 -17.91 5.13
N PHE A 191 12.95 -17.74 5.00
CA PHE A 191 13.89 -18.86 4.90
C PHE A 191 14.01 -19.64 6.22
N THR A 192 13.89 -18.97 7.37
CA THR A 192 13.80 -19.66 8.67
C THR A 192 12.54 -20.52 8.75
N GLY A 193 11.39 -20.00 8.30
CA GLY A 193 10.14 -20.76 8.21
C GLY A 193 10.25 -21.96 7.27
N MET A 194 10.86 -21.78 6.10
CA MET A 194 11.11 -22.86 5.15
C MET A 194 12.04 -23.95 5.70
N SER A 195 13.02 -23.59 6.52
CA SER A 195 13.93 -24.58 7.15
C SER A 195 13.20 -25.54 8.12
N ALA A 196 11.99 -25.19 8.55
CA ALA A 196 11.15 -26.05 9.37
C ALA A 196 10.39 -27.13 8.56
N LEU A 197 10.37 -27.00 7.23
CA LEU A 197 9.60 -27.85 6.34
C LEU A 197 10.38 -29.13 5.99
N SER A 198 9.71 -30.27 6.10
CA SER A 198 10.16 -31.54 5.53
C SER A 198 9.11 -32.06 4.55
N VAL A 199 9.51 -32.38 3.32
CA VAL A 199 8.61 -32.91 2.28
C VAL A 199 8.84 -34.41 2.14
N HIS A 200 7.77 -35.19 2.30
CA HIS A 200 7.74 -36.63 2.02
C HIS A 200 6.86 -36.88 0.79
N PRO A 201 7.45 -37.02 -0.42
CA PRO A 201 6.68 -37.28 -1.64
C PRO A 201 6.01 -38.65 -1.59
N HIS A 202 4.78 -38.74 -2.10
CA HIS A 202 4.14 -40.03 -2.35
C HIS A 202 4.39 -40.47 -3.80
N GLU A 203 4.57 -41.77 -4.05
CA GLU A 203 4.77 -42.31 -5.40
C GLU A 203 3.49 -42.26 -6.27
N SER A 204 2.34 -42.11 -5.63
CA SER A 204 1.03 -42.05 -6.29
C SER A 204 0.73 -40.64 -6.79
N ARG A 205 0.71 -40.46 -8.12
CA ARG A 205 0.31 -39.22 -8.78
C ARG A 205 -1.21 -39.11 -8.85
N GLY A 206 -1.81 -38.39 -7.90
CA GLY A 206 -3.23 -38.05 -7.92
C GLY A 206 -3.51 -36.84 -8.83
N ASP A 207 -4.78 -36.57 -9.09
CA ASP A 207 -5.19 -35.31 -9.73
C ASP A 207 -5.22 -34.21 -8.65
N LEU A 208 -4.26 -33.30 -8.68
CA LEU A 208 -4.18 -32.20 -7.72
C LEU A 208 -5.12 -31.07 -8.16
N ALA A 209 -6.07 -30.70 -7.29
CA ALA A 209 -6.87 -29.50 -7.48
C ALA A 209 -6.06 -28.24 -7.13
N GLY A 210 -6.26 -27.14 -7.88
CA GLY A 210 -5.60 -25.85 -7.64
C GLY A 210 -4.97 -25.24 -8.88
N ALA A 211 -4.51 -24.00 -8.78
CA ALA A 211 -3.85 -23.29 -9.86
C ALA A 211 -2.38 -23.72 -9.97
N GLU A 212 -1.87 -23.79 -11.20
CA GLU A 212 -0.46 -24.06 -11.44
C GLU A 212 0.40 -22.82 -11.11
N ALA A 213 1.65 -23.04 -10.70
CA ALA A 213 2.59 -21.96 -10.41
C ALA A 213 2.70 -20.95 -11.58
N SER A 214 2.74 -21.46 -12.81
CA SER A 214 2.79 -20.67 -14.04
C SER A 214 1.56 -19.80 -14.27
N SER A 215 0.36 -20.30 -13.93
CA SER A 215 -0.89 -19.55 -14.10
C SER A 215 -1.11 -18.49 -13.03
N LEU A 216 -0.48 -18.63 -11.85
CA LEU A 216 -0.48 -17.60 -10.81
C LEU A 216 0.60 -16.54 -10.97
N LEU A 217 1.66 -16.84 -11.70
CA LEU A 217 2.79 -15.93 -11.88
C LEU A 217 2.36 -14.61 -12.55
N VAL A 218 1.61 -14.69 -13.65
CA VAL A 218 1.09 -13.51 -14.37
C VAL A 218 0.19 -12.62 -13.50
N PRO A 219 -0.92 -13.11 -12.90
CA PRO A 219 -1.80 -12.27 -12.11
C PRO A 219 -1.12 -11.68 -10.87
N ILE A 220 -0.16 -12.38 -10.26
CA ILE A 220 0.57 -11.87 -9.10
C ILE A 220 1.56 -10.78 -9.52
N ILE A 221 2.30 -10.96 -10.62
CA ILE A 221 3.15 -9.90 -11.16
C ILE A 221 2.31 -8.67 -11.48
N LEU A 222 1.16 -8.84 -12.13
CA LEU A 222 0.25 -7.72 -12.41
C LEU A 222 -0.21 -7.05 -11.12
N ALA A 223 -0.66 -7.81 -10.12
CA ALA A 223 -1.10 -7.26 -8.84
C ALA A 223 0.02 -6.47 -8.13
N VAL A 224 1.25 -6.96 -8.17
CA VAL A 224 2.42 -6.29 -7.60
C VAL A 224 2.75 -5.02 -8.39
N VAL A 225 2.79 -5.09 -9.72
CA VAL A 225 3.10 -3.94 -10.59
C VAL A 225 2.04 -2.85 -10.41
N PHE A 226 0.76 -3.19 -10.50
CA PHE A 226 -0.33 -2.22 -10.27
C PHE A 226 -0.31 -1.66 -8.85
N GLY A 227 -0.02 -2.49 -7.84
CA GLY A 227 0.13 -2.05 -6.46
C GLY A 227 1.28 -1.06 -6.27
N VAL A 228 2.46 -1.36 -6.82
CA VAL A 228 3.64 -0.48 -6.77
C VAL A 228 3.41 0.80 -7.54
N VAL A 229 2.88 0.73 -8.77
CA VAL A 229 2.58 1.92 -9.58
C VAL A 229 1.53 2.78 -8.90
N GLY A 230 0.49 2.18 -8.32
CA GLY A 230 -0.52 2.88 -7.53
C GLY A 230 0.07 3.58 -6.30
N LEU A 231 0.98 2.91 -5.58
CA LEU A 231 1.71 3.50 -4.46
C LEU A 231 2.59 4.68 -4.90
N VAL A 232 3.36 4.52 -5.97
CA VAL A 232 4.21 5.58 -6.52
C VAL A 232 3.36 6.76 -7.00
N TYR A 233 2.28 6.49 -7.72
CA TYR A 233 1.34 7.52 -8.15
C TYR A 233 0.74 8.26 -6.95
N ALA A 234 0.29 7.56 -5.92
CA ALA A 234 -0.22 8.19 -4.69
C ALA A 234 0.83 9.05 -3.99
N LEU A 235 2.11 8.65 -4.03
CA LEU A 235 3.22 9.43 -3.48
C LEU A 235 3.54 10.68 -4.30
N LEU A 236 3.46 10.60 -5.63
CA LEU A 236 3.69 11.71 -6.55
C LEU A 236 2.52 12.69 -6.60
N ALA A 237 1.29 12.19 -6.56
CA ALA A 237 0.07 12.99 -6.57
C ALA A 237 -0.22 13.64 -5.20
N ALA A 238 0.47 13.21 -4.14
CA ALA A 238 0.34 13.84 -2.84
C ALA A 238 0.92 15.26 -2.88
N PRO A 239 0.13 16.31 -2.55
CA PRO A 239 0.57 17.69 -2.59
C PRO A 239 1.90 17.84 -1.85
N THR A 240 2.89 18.42 -2.50
CA THR A 240 4.17 18.75 -1.89
C THR A 240 4.00 19.83 -0.84
N ASP A 241 4.99 20.03 0.02
CA ASP A 241 4.92 21.09 1.02
C ASP A 241 4.87 22.47 0.34
N ASP A 242 5.47 22.61 -0.85
CA ASP A 242 5.37 23.80 -1.71
C ASP A 242 3.96 24.00 -2.26
N ASP A 243 3.29 22.92 -2.71
CA ASP A 243 1.89 23.00 -3.17
C ASP A 243 0.95 23.42 -2.04
N ARG A 244 1.19 22.92 -0.81
CA ARG A 244 0.41 23.30 0.37
C ARG A 244 0.69 24.73 0.80
N ALA A 245 1.95 25.18 0.73
CA ALA A 245 2.32 26.57 1.00
C ALA A 245 1.72 27.52 -0.04
N GLY A 246 1.72 27.13 -1.32
CA GLY A 246 1.05 27.85 -2.40
C GLY A 246 -0.46 27.95 -2.19
N ALA A 247 -1.12 26.85 -1.84
CA ALA A 247 -2.55 26.84 -1.52
C ALA A 247 -2.87 27.74 -0.31
N ALA A 248 -2.09 27.64 0.77
CA ALA A 248 -2.26 28.51 1.95
C ALA A 248 -2.01 30.00 1.63
N TYR A 249 -1.04 30.30 0.77
CA TYR A 249 -0.81 31.65 0.26
C TYR A 249 -2.01 32.16 -0.57
N LEU A 250 -2.55 31.35 -1.47
CA LEU A 250 -3.72 31.70 -2.27
C LEU A 250 -4.98 31.90 -1.41
N ASP A 251 -5.21 31.05 -0.40
CA ASP A 251 -6.31 31.22 0.55
C ASP A 251 -6.14 32.50 1.37
N SER A 252 -4.93 32.79 1.87
CA SER A 252 -4.66 34.05 2.59
C SER A 252 -4.90 35.30 1.74
N ARG A 253 -4.65 35.20 0.42
CA ARG A 253 -4.97 36.27 -0.54
C ARG A 253 -6.46 36.37 -0.79
N ARG A 254 -7.18 35.25 -0.82
CA ARG A 254 -8.62 35.21 -1.03
C ARG A 254 -9.38 35.81 0.15
N ASP A 255 -8.96 35.51 1.37
CA ASP A 255 -9.53 36.06 2.60
C ASP A 255 -9.10 37.52 2.84
N GLY A 256 -7.93 37.91 2.35
CA GLY A 256 -7.40 39.27 2.43
C GLY A 256 -7.87 40.23 1.33
N LEU A 257 -8.56 39.73 0.29
CA LEU A 257 -9.28 40.57 -0.66
C LEU A 257 -10.55 41.05 0.04
N PRO A 258 -10.77 42.38 0.23
CA PRO A 258 -12.08 42.87 0.63
C PRO A 258 -13.09 42.26 -0.33
N GLU A 259 -14.13 41.60 0.20
CA GLU A 259 -15.29 41.12 -0.54
C GLU A 259 -15.62 42.16 -1.59
N ALA A 260 -15.28 41.85 -2.86
CA ALA A 260 -15.04 42.83 -3.91
C ALA A 260 -16.00 44.00 -3.76
N ALA A 261 -15.48 45.13 -3.23
CA ALA A 261 -16.21 46.31 -2.81
C ALA A 261 -17.53 46.38 -3.57
N ALA A 262 -18.61 45.90 -2.93
CA ALA A 262 -19.86 45.49 -3.57
C ALA A 262 -20.17 46.39 -4.76
N ALA A 263 -19.75 45.94 -5.97
CA ALA A 263 -19.38 46.81 -7.09
C ALA A 263 -20.09 48.15 -7.02
N GLU A 264 -19.47 49.14 -6.33
CA GLU A 264 -20.12 50.43 -6.17
C GLU A 264 -20.27 50.92 -7.61
N PRO A 265 -21.51 51.10 -8.11
CA PRO A 265 -21.71 51.32 -9.52
C PRO A 265 -20.95 52.60 -9.85
N ALA A 266 -19.95 52.48 -10.73
CA ALA A 266 -19.12 53.60 -11.13
C ALA A 266 -20.01 54.82 -11.39
N PRO A 267 -19.71 55.99 -10.78
CA PRO A 267 -20.57 57.15 -10.85
C PRO A 267 -20.84 57.46 -12.32
N ASP A 268 -22.12 57.47 -12.71
CA ASP A 268 -22.56 57.73 -14.08
C ASP A 268 -22.27 59.21 -14.38
N PRO A 269 -21.15 59.54 -15.05
CA PRO A 269 -20.71 60.94 -15.15
C PRO A 269 -21.60 61.73 -16.12
N VAL A 270 -22.48 61.05 -16.85
CA VAL A 270 -23.24 61.60 -17.99
C VAL A 270 -24.75 61.33 -17.85
N GLY A 271 -25.20 60.64 -16.80
CA GLY A 271 -26.61 60.34 -16.53
C GLY A 271 -27.27 59.45 -17.60
N LEU A 272 -26.48 58.64 -18.32
CA LEU A 272 -26.95 57.82 -19.44
C LEU A 272 -27.90 56.70 -18.99
N ARG A 273 -27.79 56.24 -17.74
CA ARG A 273 -28.66 55.19 -17.20
C ARG A 273 -30.10 55.64 -16.99
N ALA A 274 -30.34 56.94 -16.77
CA ALA A 274 -31.68 57.49 -16.62
C ALA A 274 -32.42 57.70 -17.96
N ARG A 275 -31.71 57.57 -19.10
CA ARG A 275 -32.25 57.89 -20.43
C ARG A 275 -32.55 56.69 -21.32
N SER A 276 -32.31 55.45 -20.87
CA SER A 276 -32.67 54.27 -21.67
C SER A 276 -34.17 53.97 -21.54
N THR A 277 -34.99 54.60 -22.38
CA THR A 277 -36.38 54.17 -22.62
C THR A 277 -36.46 52.95 -23.54
N LEU A 278 -35.33 52.51 -24.10
CA LEU A 278 -35.21 51.32 -24.94
C LEU A 278 -34.84 50.12 -24.07
N GLY A 279 -35.84 49.41 -23.56
CA GLY A 279 -35.61 48.12 -22.92
C GLY A 279 -36.48 47.78 -21.71
N GLN A 280 -37.56 48.51 -21.44
CA GLN A 280 -38.56 47.98 -20.50
C GLN A 280 -39.44 46.94 -21.20
N PRO A 281 -39.48 45.67 -20.74
CA PRO A 281 -40.39 44.67 -21.28
C PRO A 281 -41.83 45.15 -21.08
N GLY A 282 -42.57 45.36 -22.18
CA GLY A 282 -43.99 45.73 -22.14
C GLY A 282 -44.34 47.12 -22.70
N THR A 283 -43.38 47.92 -23.16
CA THR A 283 -43.70 49.19 -23.83
C THR A 283 -44.22 48.95 -25.25
N PRO A 284 -45.45 49.36 -25.61
CA PRO A 284 -46.00 49.13 -26.95
C PRO A 284 -45.21 49.92 -28.00
N PHE A 285 -44.85 49.28 -29.11
CA PHE A 285 -44.28 49.96 -30.26
C PHE A 285 -45.31 50.93 -30.84
N PRO A 286 -44.96 52.22 -31.06
CA PRO A 286 -45.90 53.16 -31.65
C PRO A 286 -46.19 52.75 -33.10
N SER A 287 -47.40 52.24 -33.35
CA SER A 287 -47.89 51.96 -34.70
C SER A 287 -48.27 53.28 -35.37
N ARG A 288 -47.65 53.56 -36.52
CA ARG A 288 -48.00 54.70 -37.37
C ARG A 288 -49.41 54.48 -37.92
N ARG A 289 -50.40 55.23 -37.44
CA ARG A 289 -51.70 55.39 -38.10
C ARG A 289 -51.86 56.83 -38.62
N ASP A 290 -51.98 56.90 -39.94
CA ASP A 290 -52.87 57.74 -40.74
C ASP A 290 -52.96 59.24 -40.42
N ALA A 291 -52.13 60.01 -41.13
CA ALA A 291 -52.44 61.40 -41.43
C ALA A 291 -53.48 61.45 -42.56
N GLY A 292 -54.75 61.51 -42.21
CA GLY A 292 -55.85 61.81 -43.11
C GLY A 292 -56.42 63.21 -42.85
N ARG A 293 -56.59 63.96 -43.95
CA ARG A 293 -57.40 65.18 -44.18
C ARG A 293 -56.74 66.55 -43.99
N ARG A 294 -56.43 67.15 -45.14
CA ARG A 294 -57.19 68.34 -45.57
C ARG A 294 -58.38 67.86 -46.40
#